data_AF-A0A2A5GEW5-F1
#
_entry.id   AF-A0A2A5GEW5-F1
#
_cell.length_a   1.000
_cell.length_b   1.000
_cell.length_c   1.000
_cell.angle_alpha   90.00
_cell.angle_beta   90.00
_cell.angle_gamma   90.00
#
_symmetry.space_group_name_H-M   'P 1'
#
loop_
_entity.id
_entity.type
_entity.pdbx_description
1 polymer ?
#
loop_
_entity_poly.entity_id
_entity_poly.type
_entity_poly.pdbx_seq_one_letter_code
_entity_poly.pdbx_strand_id
1 'polypeptide(L)'
;MYKIQSYIVGALLMFGSALWASMFAQSITAVIAFLAIPSLLAGYVYATNLPQYVWGMLLGLCGYMLIEFQFYGPIYNVTGIVYGVGFLLSIFCAILGYSVFRWKTKWQRGHTQA
;
A
#
# COMPACT_ATOMS: atom_id res chain seq x y z
N MET A 1 -15.37 -10.69 -9.72
CA MET A 1 -15.42 -9.21 -9.73
C MET A 1 -14.52 -8.56 -8.68
N TYR A 2 -14.45 -9.07 -7.44
CA TYR A 2 -13.59 -8.53 -6.36
C TYR A 2 -12.08 -8.46 -6.66
N LYS A 3 -11.60 -9.30 -7.58
CA LYS A 3 -10.20 -9.45 -7.97
C LYS A 3 -9.61 -8.25 -8.74
N ILE A 4 -10.39 -7.69 -9.66
CA ILE A 4 -10.00 -6.48 -10.41
C ILE A 4 -10.15 -5.25 -9.53
N GLN A 5 -11.15 -5.23 -8.64
CA GLN A 5 -11.35 -4.13 -7.70
C GLN A 5 -10.19 -3.99 -6.73
N SER A 6 -9.68 -5.09 -6.14
CA SER A 6 -8.51 -5.02 -5.25
C SER A 6 -7.25 -4.54 -5.97
N TYR A 7 -7.09 -4.92 -7.24
CA TYR A 7 -5.99 -4.44 -8.08
C TYR A 7 -6.08 -2.93 -8.35
N ILE A 8 -7.24 -2.44 -8.81
CA ILE A 8 -7.47 -1.01 -9.08
C ILE A 8 -7.29 -0.19 -7.80
N VAL A 9 -7.85 -0.66 -6.67
CA VAL A 9 -7.74 0.04 -5.39
C VAL A 9 -6.30 0.06 -4.90
N GLY A 10 -5.56 -1.03 -5.04
CA GLY A 10 -4.11 -1.04 -4.74
C GLY A 10 -3.34 -0.02 -5.56
N ALA A 11 -3.64 0.09 -6.85
CA ALA A 11 -2.99 1.05 -7.73
C ALA A 11 -3.32 2.50 -7.36
N LEU A 12 -4.61 2.82 -7.20
CA LEU A 12 -5.04 4.18 -6.86
C LEU A 12 -4.57 4.62 -5.49
N LEU A 13 -4.60 3.71 -4.50
CA LEU A 13 -4.23 4.03 -3.13
C LEU A 13 -2.72 4.24 -3.01
N MET A 14 -1.90 3.42 -3.67
CA MET A 14 -0.45 3.63 -3.68
C MET A 14 -0.05 4.88 -4.47
N PHE A 15 -0.67 5.10 -5.64
CA PHE A 15 -0.45 6.29 -6.46
C PHE A 15 -0.84 7.58 -5.72
N GLY A 16 -2.02 7.60 -5.11
CA GLY A 16 -2.51 8.73 -4.32
C GLY A 16 -1.66 8.98 -3.08
N SER A 17 -1.20 7.92 -2.40
CA SER A 17 -0.30 8.06 -1.24
C SER A 17 1.07 8.62 -1.65
N ALA A 18 1.58 8.24 -2.83
CA ALA A 18 2.83 8.77 -3.36
C ALA A 18 2.70 10.23 -3.80
N LEU A 19 1.60 10.62 -4.44
CA LEU A 19 1.27 12.02 -4.74
C LEU A 19 1.14 12.86 -3.46
N TRP A 20 0.46 12.33 -2.45
CA TRP A 20 0.31 13.03 -1.18
C TRP A 20 1.68 13.21 -0.51
N ALA A 21 2.49 12.16 -0.50
CA ALA A 21 3.82 12.20 0.06
C ALA A 21 4.71 13.24 -0.64
N SER A 22 4.65 13.37 -1.96
CA SER A 22 5.47 14.36 -2.67
C SER A 22 5.05 15.81 -2.43
N MET A 23 3.78 16.07 -2.11
CA MET A 23 3.30 17.41 -1.80
C MET A 23 3.53 17.82 -0.34
N PHE A 24 3.40 16.90 0.61
CA PHE A 24 3.31 17.25 2.04
C PHE A 24 4.44 16.69 2.91
N ALA A 25 5.19 15.68 2.47
CA ALA A 25 6.21 15.07 3.31
C ALA A 25 7.50 15.90 3.32
N GLN A 26 7.81 16.49 4.49
CA GLN A 26 9.03 17.26 4.69
C GLN A 26 10.26 16.39 5.03
N SER A 27 10.09 15.08 5.20
CA SER A 27 11.16 14.14 5.54
C SER A 27 10.96 12.77 4.87
N ILE A 28 12.07 12.06 4.62
CA ILE A 28 12.06 10.72 4.02
C ILE A 28 11.22 9.75 4.86
N THR A 29 11.30 9.86 6.19
CA THR A 29 10.50 9.03 7.11
C THR A 29 9.00 9.30 6.95
N ALA A 30 8.60 10.56 6.77
CA ALA A 30 7.21 10.91 6.51
C ALA A 30 6.73 10.33 5.18
N VAL A 31 7.54 10.39 4.11
CA VAL A 31 7.21 9.75 2.81
C VAL A 31 6.91 8.27 3.00
N ILE A 32 7.81 7.54 3.69
CA ILE A 32 7.65 6.10 3.94
C ILE A 32 6.38 5.83 4.75
N ALA A 33 6.07 6.66 5.75
CA ALA A 33 4.86 6.53 6.56
C ALA A 33 3.57 6.77 5.74
N PHE A 34 3.56 7.80 4.89
CA PHE A 34 2.43 8.09 4.01
C PHE A 34 2.17 6.98 2.99
N LEU A 35 3.21 6.30 2.51
CA LEU A 35 3.05 5.13 1.64
C LEU A 35 2.52 3.91 2.41
N ALA A 36 3.06 3.65 3.61
CA ALA A 36 2.83 2.39 4.32
C ALA A 36 1.53 2.33 5.12
N ILE A 37 1.18 3.40 5.85
CA ILE A 37 0.05 3.39 6.80
C ILE A 37 -1.30 3.11 6.11
N PRO A 38 -1.63 3.75 4.97
CA PRO A 38 -2.89 3.48 4.26
C PRO A 38 -3.06 2.01 3.86
N SER A 39 -1.95 1.31 3.61
CA SER A 39 -1.93 -0.11 3.24
C SER A 39 -2.32 -1.05 4.39
N LEU A 40 -2.25 -0.61 5.64
CA LEU A 40 -2.70 -1.39 6.80
C LEU A 40 -4.22 -1.66 6.75
N LEU A 41 -5.00 -0.61 6.52
CA LEU A 41 -6.46 -0.70 6.42
C LEU A 41 -6.88 -1.46 5.16
N ALA A 42 -6.23 -1.16 4.03
CA ALA A 42 -6.51 -1.85 2.78
C ALA A 42 -6.18 -3.35 2.86
N GLY A 43 -5.11 -3.73 3.56
CA GLY A 43 -4.77 -5.14 3.83
C GLY A 43 -5.82 -5.88 4.66
N TYR A 44 -6.50 -5.18 5.58
CA TYR A 44 -7.62 -5.74 6.34
C TYR A 44 -8.88 -5.92 5.48
N VAL A 45 -9.22 -4.93 4.64
CA VAL A 45 -10.42 -4.95 3.78
C VAL A 45 -10.28 -5.94 2.62
N TYR A 46 -9.12 -5.98 1.97
CA TYR A 46 -8.83 -6.82 0.80
C TYR A 46 -8.07 -8.11 1.15
N ALA A 47 -8.13 -8.54 2.42
CA ALA A 47 -7.46 -9.71 2.96
C ALA A 47 -7.58 -10.98 2.10
N THR A 48 -8.73 -11.18 1.44
CA THR A 48 -9.01 -12.36 0.61
C THR A 48 -8.36 -12.32 -0.79
N ASN A 49 -7.92 -11.14 -1.26
CA ASN A 49 -7.28 -10.95 -2.57
C ASN A 49 -5.98 -10.14 -2.43
N LEU A 50 -5.23 -10.36 -1.35
CA LEU A 50 -4.01 -9.63 -1.01
C LEU A 50 -2.96 -9.63 -2.14
N PRO A 51 -2.69 -10.73 -2.88
CA PRO A 51 -1.74 -10.70 -3.98
C PRO A 51 -2.11 -9.70 -5.07
N GLN A 52 -3.40 -9.59 -5.41
CA GLN A 52 -3.85 -8.65 -6.45
C GLN A 52 -3.78 -7.20 -5.98
N TYR A 53 -4.04 -6.96 -4.69
CA TYR A 53 -3.80 -5.66 -4.08
C TYR A 53 -2.32 -5.26 -4.17
N VAL A 54 -1.39 -6.18 -3.86
CA VAL A 54 0.06 -5.92 -3.94
C VAL A 54 0.51 -5.63 -5.37
N TRP A 55 0.01 -6.37 -6.37
CA TRP A 55 0.28 -6.08 -7.78
C TRP A 55 -0.28 -4.72 -8.20
N GLY A 56 -1.45 -4.34 -7.68
CA GLY A 56 -2.01 -3.02 -7.85
C GLY A 56 -1.10 -1.94 -7.28
N MET A 57 -0.65 -2.09 -6.03
CA MET A 57 0.28 -1.15 -5.39
C MET A 57 1.55 -0.94 -6.22
N LEU A 58 2.12 -2.03 -6.76
CA LEU A 58 3.30 -1.94 -7.61
C LEU A 58 3.02 -1.12 -8.87
N LEU A 59 1.89 -1.37 -9.56
CA LEU A 59 1.48 -0.59 -10.72
C LEU A 59 1.30 0.90 -10.37
N GLY A 60 0.63 1.20 -9.26
CA GLY A 60 0.41 2.57 -8.79
C GLY A 60 1.72 3.31 -8.53
N LEU A 61 2.67 2.65 -7.86
CA LEU A 61 3.98 3.22 -7.59
C LEU A 61 4.81 3.41 -8.86
N CYS A 62 4.82 2.43 -9.77
CA CYS A 62 5.51 2.54 -11.05
C CYS A 62 4.92 3.67 -11.92
N GLY A 63 3.60 3.80 -11.97
CA GLY A 63 2.92 4.87 -12.68
C GLY A 63 3.26 6.25 -12.11
N TYR A 64 3.31 6.35 -10.78
CA TYR A 64 3.73 7.58 -10.10
C TYR A 64 5.20 7.92 -10.40
N MET A 65 6.11 6.95 -10.32
CA MET A 65 7.53 7.18 -10.66
C MET A 65 7.73 7.63 -12.10
N LEU A 66 7.03 7.03 -13.06
CA LEU A 66 7.11 7.43 -14.47
C LEU A 66 6.67 8.88 -14.67
N ILE A 67 5.57 9.29 -14.01
CA ILE A 67 5.09 10.67 -14.05
C ILE A 67 6.09 11.61 -13.36
N GLU A 68 6.58 11.26 -12.18
CA GLU A 68 7.56 12.07 -11.45
C GLU A 68 8.83 12.33 -12.28
N PHE A 69 9.41 11.28 -12.86
CA PHE A 69 10.60 11.40 -13.70
C PHE A 69 10.36 12.26 -14.94
N GLN A 70 9.16 12.21 -15.53
CA GLN A 70 8.85 12.95 -16.75
C GLN A 70 8.57 14.44 -16.50
N PHE A 71 7.96 14.79 -15.36
CA PHE A 71 7.49 16.16 -15.10
C PHE A 71 8.40 16.98 -14.20
N TYR A 72 9.00 16.39 -13.16
CA TYR A 72 9.68 17.14 -12.10
C TYR A 72 11.13 16.70 -11.89
N GLY A 73 11.55 15.58 -12.50
CA GLY A 73 12.82 14.94 -12.19
C GLY A 73 12.82 14.31 -10.79
N PRO A 74 13.93 13.65 -10.38
CA PRO A 74 13.98 12.99 -9.09
C PRO A 74 13.89 14.02 -7.94
N ILE A 75 12.85 13.92 -7.11
CA ILE A 75 12.63 14.81 -5.95
C ILE A 75 13.76 14.67 -4.91
N TYR A 76 14.36 13.48 -4.83
CA TYR A 76 15.46 13.14 -3.94
C TYR A 76 16.59 12.48 -4.76
N ASN A 77 17.84 12.66 -4.32
CA ASN A 77 19.00 11.97 -4.88
C ASN A 77 18.88 10.42 -4.82
N VAL A 78 17.99 9.90 -3.96
CA VAL A 78 17.71 8.48 -3.73
C VAL A 78 16.22 8.14 -3.79
N THR A 79 15.45 8.80 -4.67
CA THR A 79 14.00 8.55 -4.86
C THR A 79 13.66 7.07 -5.02
N GLY A 80 14.40 6.35 -5.87
CA GLY A 80 14.15 4.92 -6.11
C GLY A 80 14.24 4.07 -4.84
N ILE A 81 15.20 4.35 -3.96
CA ILE A 81 15.38 3.62 -2.70
C ILE A 81 14.26 3.97 -1.71
N VAL A 82 13.93 5.26 -1.57
CA VAL A 82 12.88 5.73 -0.64
C VAL A 82 11.54 5.09 -0.97
N TYR A 83 11.16 5.09 -2.26
CA TYR A 83 9.92 4.46 -2.69
C TYR A 83 9.96 2.93 -2.62
N GLY A 84 11.11 2.30 -2.88
CA GLY A 84 11.29 0.86 -2.70
C GLY A 84 11.09 0.42 -1.25
N VAL A 85 11.67 1.16 -0.30
CA VAL A 85 11.47 0.93 1.14
C VAL A 85 10.01 1.17 1.53
N GLY A 86 9.41 2.26 1.03
CA GLY A 86 7.99 2.56 1.24
C GLY A 86 7.08 1.44 0.74
N PHE A 87 7.37 0.85 -0.42
CA PHE A 87 6.63 -0.28 -0.98
C PHE A 87 6.74 -1.55 -0.11
N LEU A 88 7.95 -1.92 0.30
CA LEU A 88 8.15 -3.09 1.17
C LEU A 88 7.44 -2.92 2.52
N LEU A 89 7.49 -1.72 3.10
CA LEU A 89 6.80 -1.42 4.35
C LEU A 89 5.27 -1.42 4.16
N SER A 90 4.78 -0.98 3.00
CA SER A 90 3.36 -1.07 2.63
C SER A 90 2.88 -2.51 2.52
N ILE A 91 3.69 -3.40 1.94
CA ILE A 91 3.41 -4.84 1.92
C ILE A 91 3.35 -5.40 3.35
N PHE A 92 4.32 -5.03 4.19
CA PHE A 92 4.33 -5.47 5.59
C PHE A 92 3.06 -5.01 6.33
N CYS A 93 2.64 -3.76 6.16
CA CYS A 93 1.38 -3.25 6.72
C CYS A 93 0.17 -4.00 6.19
N ALA A 94 0.12 -4.32 4.89
CA ALA A 94 -0.97 -5.09 4.31
C ALA A 94 -1.06 -6.51 4.91
N ILE A 95 0.09 -7.16 5.16
CA ILE A 95 0.18 -8.48 5.81
C ILE A 95 -0.28 -8.40 7.27
N LEU A 96 0.06 -7.32 7.99
CA LEU A 96 -0.44 -7.10 9.35
C LEU A 96 -1.97 -6.95 9.35
N GLY A 97 -2.54 -6.15 8.44
CA GLY A 97 -3.99 -6.01 8.28
C GLY A 97 -4.68 -7.34 8.00
N TYR A 98 -4.10 -8.17 7.11
CA TYR A 98 -4.57 -9.52 6.85
C TYR A 98 -4.52 -10.43 8.09
N SER A 99 -3.45 -10.34 8.86
CA SER A 99 -3.26 -11.13 10.08
C SER A 99 -4.33 -10.80 11.13
N VAL A 100 -4.68 -9.52 11.28
CA VAL A 100 -5.79 -9.05 12.14
C VAL A 100 -7.13 -9.60 11.66
N PHE A 101 -7.41 -9.56 10.34
CA PHE A 101 -8.62 -10.13 9.76
C PHE A 101 -8.73 -11.65 10.02
N ARG A 102 -7.62 -12.38 9.84
CA ARG A 102 -7.54 -13.82 10.09
C ARG A 102 -7.75 -14.17 11.57
N TRP A 103 -7.21 -13.36 12.48
CA TRP A 103 -7.43 -13.52 13.90
C TRP A 103 -8.91 -13.37 14.24
N LYS A 104 -9.53 -12.27 13.79
CA LYS A 104 -10.95 -11.98 14.04
C LYS A 104 -11.85 -13.12 13.55
N THR A 105 -11.63 -13.60 12.33
CA THR A 105 -12.43 -14.68 11.74
C THR A 105 -12.26 -16.01 12.47
N LYS A 106 -11.05 -16.34 12.96
CA LYS A 106 -10.83 -17.52 13.82
C LYS A 106 -11.55 -17.39 15.16
N TRP A 107 -11.46 -16.23 15.80
CA TRP A 107 -12.11 -15.97 17.08
C TRP A 107 -13.64 -16.10 16.97
N GLN A 108 -14.24 -15.53 15.93
CA GLN A 108 -15.69 -15.64 15.70
C GLN A 108 -16.15 -17.10 15.49
N ARG A 109 -15.39 -17.91 14.73
CA ARG A 109 -15.72 -19.33 14.54
C ARG A 109 -15.64 -20.14 15.83
N GLY A 110 -14.69 -19.83 16.72
CA GLY A 110 -14.55 -20.51 18.01
C GLY A 110 -15.73 -20.25 18.97
N HIS A 111 -16.33 -19.06 18.90
CA HIS A 111 -17.49 -18.68 19.73
C HIS A 111 -18.85 -19.01 19.12
N THR A 112 -18.91 -19.47 17.86
CA THR A 112 -20.16 -19.91 17.23
C THR A 112 -20.37 -21.43 17.33
N GLN A 113 -19.34 -22.16 17.76
CA GLN A 113 -19.38 -23.61 17.97
C GLN A 113 -19.43 -24.03 19.45
N ALA A 114 -19.56 -23.06 20.36
CA ALA A 114 -19.80 -23.26 21.79
C ALA A 114 -21.22 -22.81 22.13
#